data_AF-A0A1Q7Z8D1-F1
#
_entry.id   AF-A0A1Q7Z8D1-F1
#
_cell.length_a   1.000
_cell.length_b   1.000
_cell.length_c   1.000
_cell.angle_alpha   90.00
_cell.angle_beta   90.00
_cell.angle_gamma   90.00
#
_symmetry.space_group_name_H-M   'P 1'
#
loop_
_entity.id
_entity.type
_entity.pdbx_description
1 polymer ?
#
loop_
_entity_poly.entity_id
_entity_poly.type
_entity_poly.pdbx_seq_one_letter_code
_entity_poly.pdbx_strand_id
1 'polypeptide(L)'
;MKLPAAGLAVTLACASAPTRDPGNCATPADRAEVLQIQVGWNRTDVPGRPPVADASRPSRDVRQAESLAKDLLAQCRNGASMESLQDRYSEVPAGSVVVGRQAKVPFKTVALCLRENECALVRSSLAFHVVKRIG
;
A
#
# COMPACT_ATOMS: atom_id res chain seq x y z
N MET A 1 -60.14 -10.60 13.09
CA MET A 1 -59.18 -11.51 12.41
C MET A 1 -58.23 -10.65 11.58
N LYS A 2 -57.01 -10.43 12.08
CA LYS A 2 -55.70 -10.80 11.48
C LYS A 2 -55.27 -9.96 10.26
N LEU A 3 -54.44 -8.94 10.51
CA LEU A 3 -53.56 -8.31 9.51
C LEU A 3 -52.33 -9.20 9.28
N PRO A 4 -51.81 -9.35 8.05
CA PRO A 4 -50.46 -9.86 7.84
C PRO A 4 -49.46 -8.71 7.83
N ALA A 5 -48.49 -8.77 8.74
CA ALA A 5 -47.30 -7.93 8.73
C ALA A 5 -46.35 -8.42 7.64
N ALA A 6 -46.12 -7.61 6.61
CA ALA A 6 -45.05 -7.83 5.66
C ALA A 6 -43.73 -7.32 6.26
N GLY A 7 -42.89 -8.25 6.70
CA GLY A 7 -41.53 -7.96 7.16
C GLY A 7 -40.65 -7.60 5.97
N LEU A 8 -40.17 -6.35 5.94
CA LEU A 8 -39.11 -5.93 5.03
C LEU A 8 -37.77 -6.41 5.62
N ALA A 9 -37.19 -7.45 5.03
CA ALA A 9 -35.80 -7.82 5.28
C ALA A 9 -34.90 -6.88 4.48
N VAL A 10 -34.23 -5.95 5.16
CA VAL A 10 -33.16 -5.14 4.56
C VAL A 10 -31.89 -5.99 4.54
N THR A 11 -31.55 -6.54 3.38
CA THR A 11 -30.24 -7.13 3.14
C THR A 11 -29.23 -6.00 2.95
N LEU A 12 -28.37 -5.75 3.94
CA LEU A 12 -27.18 -4.92 3.77
C LEU A 12 -26.23 -5.65 2.81
N ALA A 13 -26.30 -5.31 1.52
CA ALA A 13 -25.26 -5.64 0.58
C ALA A 13 -24.01 -4.84 0.97
N CYS A 14 -23.02 -5.51 1.57
CA CYS A 14 -21.66 -4.98 1.67
C CYS A 14 -21.09 -4.92 0.25
N ALA A 15 -21.36 -3.83 -0.47
CA ALA A 15 -20.70 -3.54 -1.73
C ALA A 15 -19.25 -3.20 -1.40
N SER A 16 -18.36 -4.19 -1.49
CA SER A 16 -16.92 -3.97 -1.55
C SER A 16 -16.67 -3.04 -2.73
N ALA A 17 -16.44 -1.76 -2.45
CA ALA A 17 -16.15 -0.79 -3.49
C ALA A 17 -14.99 -1.34 -4.35
N PRO A 18 -15.09 -1.29 -5.70
CA PRO A 18 -14.02 -1.76 -6.55
C PRO A 18 -12.72 -1.07 -6.15
N THR A 19 -11.65 -1.86 -5.97
CA THR A 19 -10.32 -1.34 -5.67
C THR A 19 -9.93 -0.36 -6.76
N ARG A 20 -10.00 0.93 -6.45
CA ARG A 20 -9.53 2.02 -7.30
C ARG A 20 -8.04 1.79 -7.58
N ASP A 21 -7.62 2.03 -8.82
CA ASP A 21 -6.20 2.18 -9.14
C ASP A 21 -5.78 3.62 -8.83
N PRO A 22 -5.01 3.86 -7.75
CA PRO A 22 -4.60 5.19 -7.37
C PRO A 22 -3.50 5.73 -8.29
N GLY A 23 -2.96 4.95 -9.25
CA GLY A 23 -1.99 5.43 -10.22
C GLY A 23 -2.55 6.35 -11.32
N ASN A 24 -3.88 6.43 -11.47
CA ASN A 24 -4.52 7.09 -12.62
C ASN A 24 -5.68 8.01 -12.20
N CYS A 25 -5.45 8.94 -11.26
CA CYS A 25 -6.47 9.91 -10.88
C CYS A 25 -6.55 11.09 -11.86
N ALA A 26 -7.77 11.57 -12.15
CA ALA A 26 -8.00 12.71 -13.03
C ALA A 26 -7.45 14.04 -12.47
N THR A 27 -7.39 14.18 -11.15
CA THR A 27 -6.93 15.40 -10.47
C THR A 27 -6.05 15.02 -9.28
N PRO A 28 -4.72 14.93 -9.46
CA PRO A 28 -3.78 14.73 -8.37
C PRO A 28 -3.73 15.95 -7.44
N ALA A 29 -3.50 15.72 -6.16
CA ALA A 29 -3.19 16.77 -5.20
C ALA A 29 -1.80 17.39 -5.46
N ASP A 30 -1.59 18.62 -5.02
CA ASP A 30 -0.26 19.27 -5.08
C ASP A 30 0.69 18.75 -3.98
N ARG A 31 0.12 18.29 -2.87
CA ARG A 31 0.80 17.79 -1.68
C ARG A 31 -0.02 16.67 -1.04
N ALA A 32 0.66 15.66 -0.53
CA ALA A 32 0.10 14.62 0.34
C ALA A 32 1.09 14.29 1.46
N GLU A 33 0.58 14.02 2.65
CA GLU A 33 1.33 13.42 3.74
C GLU A 33 1.00 11.92 3.80
N VAL A 34 2.03 11.09 3.78
CA VAL A 34 1.86 9.63 3.69
C VAL A 34 2.75 8.90 4.69
N LEU A 35 2.28 7.75 5.16
CA LEU A 35 3.10 6.74 5.80
C LEU A 35 3.50 5.70 4.74
N GLN A 36 4.73 5.19 4.81
CA GLN A 36 5.24 4.20 3.87
C GLN A 36 5.89 3.00 4.57
N ILE A 37 5.72 1.82 3.99
CA ILE A 37 6.50 0.63 4.34
C ILE A 37 7.24 0.18 3.08
N GLN A 38 8.57 0.15 3.14
CA GLN A 38 9.40 -0.38 2.07
C GLN A 38 9.74 -1.84 2.34
N VAL A 39 9.41 -2.71 1.37
CA VAL A 39 9.73 -4.14 1.37
C VAL A 39 10.63 -4.43 0.17
N GLY A 40 11.94 -4.47 0.40
CA GLY A 40 12.96 -4.72 -0.60
C GLY A 40 13.20 -6.20 -0.85
N TRP A 41 13.94 -6.47 -1.91
CA TRP A 41 14.58 -7.75 -2.18
C TRP A 41 16.02 -7.50 -2.64
N ASN A 42 16.88 -8.49 -2.42
CA ASN A 42 18.28 -8.45 -2.83
C ASN A 42 18.66 -9.65 -3.75
N ARG A 43 17.79 -10.65 -3.85
CA ARG A 43 17.90 -11.73 -4.82
C ARG A 43 17.05 -11.41 -6.05
N THR A 44 17.71 -11.10 -7.17
CA THR A 44 17.04 -10.98 -8.46
C THR A 44 16.86 -12.37 -9.06
N ASP A 45 15.66 -12.69 -9.51
CA ASP A 45 15.32 -13.93 -10.24
C ASP A 45 15.70 -13.88 -11.73
N VAL A 46 16.57 -12.93 -12.13
CA VAL A 46 17.06 -12.78 -13.49
C VAL A 46 18.08 -13.89 -13.79
N PRO A 47 17.82 -14.79 -14.75
CA PRO A 47 18.80 -15.80 -15.15
C PRO A 47 20.13 -15.17 -15.56
N GLY A 48 21.24 -15.68 -15.03
CA GLY A 48 22.59 -15.25 -15.40
C GLY A 48 23.09 -13.96 -14.71
N ARG A 49 22.31 -13.34 -13.81
CA ARG A 49 22.77 -12.22 -13.00
C ARG A 49 23.09 -12.70 -11.57
N PRO A 50 24.29 -12.41 -11.02
CA PRO A 50 24.57 -12.71 -9.63
C PRO A 50 23.62 -11.91 -8.72
N PRO A 51 23.14 -12.49 -7.60
CA PRO A 51 22.30 -11.76 -6.66
C PRO A 51 23.01 -10.48 -6.22
N VAL A 52 22.28 -9.36 -6.21
CA VAL A 52 22.80 -8.10 -5.67
C VAL A 52 22.82 -8.25 -4.16
N ALA A 53 23.92 -8.78 -3.62
CA ALA A 53 24.09 -8.99 -2.19
C ALA A 53 24.28 -7.65 -1.47
N ASP A 54 23.20 -6.88 -1.32
CA ASP A 54 23.13 -5.82 -0.32
C ASP A 54 22.84 -6.49 1.04
N ALA A 55 23.89 -6.63 1.85
CA ALA A 55 23.82 -7.25 3.17
C ALA A 55 22.94 -6.47 4.15
N SER A 56 22.60 -5.20 3.84
CA SER A 56 21.65 -4.40 4.63
C SER A 56 20.19 -4.75 4.32
N ARG A 57 19.93 -5.50 3.26
CA ARG A 57 18.57 -5.89 2.84
C ARG A 57 18.25 -7.32 3.22
N PRO A 58 16.98 -7.62 3.57
CA PRO A 58 16.54 -8.99 3.85
C PRO A 58 16.83 -9.93 2.68
N SER A 59 17.38 -11.11 2.99
CA SER A 59 17.63 -12.19 2.02
C SER A 59 16.32 -12.81 1.54
N ARG A 60 15.61 -12.11 0.66
CA ARG A 60 14.36 -12.57 0.02
C ARG A 60 14.42 -12.35 -1.49
N ASP A 61 13.71 -13.19 -2.22
CA ASP A 61 13.46 -12.98 -3.64
C ASP A 61 12.28 -12.01 -3.87
N VAL A 62 12.06 -11.63 -5.14
CA VAL A 62 11.00 -10.70 -5.53
C VAL A 62 9.59 -11.21 -5.18
N ARG A 63 9.34 -12.53 -5.25
CA ARG A 63 8.03 -13.13 -4.98
C ARG A 63 7.70 -13.10 -3.50
N GLN A 64 8.69 -13.40 -2.66
CA GLN A 64 8.59 -13.28 -1.21
C GLN A 64 8.35 -11.83 -0.78
N ALA A 65 9.06 -10.87 -1.39
CA ALA A 65 8.84 -9.45 -1.15
C ALA A 65 7.42 -9.02 -1.57
N GLU A 66 6.94 -9.49 -2.72
CA GLU A 66 5.60 -9.20 -3.20
C GLU A 66 4.52 -9.76 -2.28
N SER A 67 4.67 -11.01 -1.82
CA SER A 67 3.72 -11.65 -0.89
C SER A 67 3.62 -10.84 0.40
N LEU A 68 4.76 -10.50 1.02
CA LEU A 68 4.79 -9.70 2.24
C LEU A 68 4.14 -8.32 2.01
N ALA A 69 4.42 -7.66 0.89
CA ALA A 69 3.83 -6.36 0.60
C ALA A 69 2.31 -6.44 0.38
N LYS A 70 1.79 -7.51 -0.23
CA LYS A 70 0.35 -7.76 -0.37
C LYS A 70 -0.32 -8.01 0.98
N ASP A 71 0.31 -8.77 1.86
CA ASP A 71 -0.20 -9.03 3.21
C ASP A 71 -0.25 -7.75 4.05
N LEU A 72 0.79 -6.91 3.95
CA LEU A 72 0.83 -5.60 4.61
C LEU A 72 -0.22 -4.63 4.04
N LEU A 73 -0.44 -4.63 2.73
CA LEU A 73 -1.52 -3.86 2.10
C LEU A 73 -2.89 -4.30 2.62
N ALA A 74 -3.13 -5.61 2.75
CA ALA A 74 -4.37 -6.14 3.29
C ALA A 74 -4.58 -5.70 4.75
N GLN A 75 -3.54 -5.77 5.59
CA GLN A 75 -3.58 -5.27 6.96
C GLN A 75 -3.89 -3.77 7.03
N CYS A 76 -3.24 -2.95 6.19
CA CYS A 76 -3.50 -1.51 6.09
C CYS A 76 -4.97 -1.23 5.75
N ARG A 77 -5.50 -1.93 4.74
CA ARG A 77 -6.91 -1.80 4.31
C ARG A 77 -7.90 -2.27 5.37
N ASN A 78 -7.50 -3.22 6.20
CA ASN A 78 -8.30 -3.71 7.33
C ASN A 78 -8.14 -2.85 8.59
N GLY A 79 -7.44 -1.71 8.51
CA GLY A 79 -7.34 -0.73 9.59
C GLY A 79 -6.19 -0.94 10.58
N ALA A 80 -5.21 -1.79 10.27
CA ALA A 80 -4.00 -1.89 11.08
C ALA A 80 -3.27 -0.54 11.16
N SER A 81 -2.63 -0.27 12.31
CA SER A 81 -1.76 0.91 12.47
C SER A 81 -0.55 0.80 11.55
N MET A 82 -0.40 1.80 10.67
CA MET A 82 0.74 1.86 9.75
C MET A 82 2.05 2.11 10.49
N GLU A 83 2.03 2.85 11.59
CA GLU A 83 3.17 3.10 12.46
C GLU A 83 3.69 1.78 13.05
N SER A 84 2.79 0.95 13.59
CA SER A 84 3.14 -0.37 14.11
C SER A 84 3.69 -1.31 13.05
N LEU A 85 3.21 -1.19 11.80
CA LEU A 85 3.72 -1.96 10.67
C LEU A 85 5.07 -1.43 10.17
N GLN A 86 5.29 -0.11 10.20
CA GLN A 86 6.57 0.51 9.87
C GLN A 86 7.67 0.00 10.80
N ASP A 87 7.44 0.05 12.11
CA ASP A 87 8.43 -0.35 13.12
C ASP A 87 8.87 -1.82 12.97
N ARG A 88 7.98 -2.68 12.50
CA ARG A 88 8.24 -4.12 12.38
C ARG A 88 8.82 -4.52 11.03
N TYR A 89 8.39 -3.88 9.95
CA TYR A 89 8.59 -4.40 8.60
C TYR A 89 9.28 -3.43 7.64
N SER A 90 9.31 -2.14 7.93
CA SER A 90 9.85 -1.14 7.00
C SER A 90 11.37 -1.18 6.97
N GLU A 91 11.93 -1.17 5.77
CA GLU A 91 13.36 -1.03 5.53
C GLU A 91 13.81 0.44 5.40
N VAL A 92 12.90 1.39 5.62
CA VAL A 92 13.17 2.82 5.71
C VAL A 92 12.68 3.34 7.06
N PRO A 93 13.26 4.44 7.58
CA PRO A 93 12.86 5.00 8.88
C PRO A 93 11.34 5.20 8.99
N ALA A 94 10.80 4.87 10.16
CA ALA A 94 9.40 5.08 10.49
C ALA A 94 9.06 6.59 10.53
N GLY A 95 7.78 6.90 10.34
CA GLY A 95 7.26 8.27 10.30
C GLY A 95 6.62 8.63 8.96
N SER A 96 6.00 9.81 8.95
CA SER A 96 5.35 10.37 7.77
C SER A 96 6.34 11.07 6.84
N VAL A 97 6.02 11.08 5.56
CA VAL A 97 6.74 11.83 4.54
C VAL A 97 5.77 12.71 3.76
N VAL A 98 6.21 13.94 3.51
CA VAL A 98 5.47 14.89 2.70
C VAL A 98 5.88 14.74 1.24
N VAL A 99 4.94 14.37 0.39
CA VAL A 99 5.12 14.20 -1.05
C VAL A 99 4.49 15.38 -1.77
N GLY A 100 5.32 16.19 -2.44
CA GLY A 100 4.88 17.23 -3.36
C GLY A 100 5.13 16.88 -4.83
N ARG A 101 4.68 17.74 -5.75
CA ARG A 101 4.84 17.53 -7.21
C ARG A 101 6.27 17.26 -7.68
N GLN A 102 7.26 17.82 -6.97
CA GLN A 102 8.68 17.70 -7.27
C GLN A 102 9.38 16.53 -6.53
N ALA A 103 8.67 15.78 -5.69
CA ALA A 103 9.26 14.68 -4.94
C ALA A 103 9.87 13.62 -5.88
N LYS A 104 11.05 13.10 -5.54
CA LYS A 104 11.75 12.05 -6.30
C LYS A 104 11.61 10.69 -5.61
N VAL A 105 10.37 10.28 -5.36
CA VAL A 105 10.03 9.01 -4.72
C VAL A 105 9.24 8.12 -5.69
N PRO A 106 9.43 6.78 -5.64
CA PRO A 106 8.83 5.86 -6.62
C PRO A 106 7.29 5.83 -6.57
N PHE A 107 6.70 6.22 -5.44
CA PHE A 107 5.26 6.24 -5.22
C PHE A 107 4.63 7.63 -5.38
N LYS A 108 5.33 8.62 -5.96
CA LYS A 108 4.83 10.00 -6.07
C LYS A 108 3.42 10.07 -6.65
N THR A 109 3.21 9.48 -7.84
CA THR A 109 1.92 9.56 -8.53
C THR A 109 0.79 8.99 -7.68
N VAL A 110 1.03 7.82 -7.06
CA VAL A 110 0.06 7.18 -6.19
C VAL A 110 -0.22 8.04 -4.95
N ALA A 111 0.80 8.52 -4.25
CA ALA A 111 0.64 9.35 -3.06
C ALA A 111 -0.23 10.60 -3.32
N LEU A 112 -0.03 11.28 -4.45
CA LEU A 112 -0.80 12.46 -4.82
C LEU A 112 -2.24 12.15 -5.26
N CYS A 113 -2.54 10.90 -5.62
CA CYS A 113 -3.84 10.48 -6.10
C CYS A 113 -4.71 9.75 -5.04
N LEU A 114 -4.09 9.32 -3.94
CA LEU A 114 -4.78 8.69 -2.82
C LEU A 114 -5.76 9.65 -2.16
N ARG A 115 -6.91 9.14 -1.74
CA ARG A 115 -7.78 9.79 -0.76
C ARG A 115 -7.20 9.62 0.64
N GLU A 116 -7.62 10.48 1.57
CA GLU A 116 -7.26 10.28 2.98
C GLU A 116 -7.64 8.88 3.45
N ASN A 117 -6.76 8.27 4.23
CA ASN A 117 -6.82 6.91 4.75
C ASN A 117 -6.78 5.78 3.70
N GLU A 118 -6.63 6.09 2.42
CA GLU A 118 -6.50 5.09 1.36
C GLU A 118 -5.11 4.44 1.37
N CYS A 119 -5.07 3.12 1.23
CA CYS A 119 -3.83 2.33 1.16
C CYS A 119 -3.60 1.78 -0.25
N ALA A 120 -2.36 1.87 -0.72
CA ALA A 120 -1.92 1.37 -2.02
C ALA A 120 -0.58 0.68 -1.99
N LEU A 121 -0.33 -0.14 -3.01
CA LEU A 121 0.92 -0.87 -3.22
C LEU A 121 1.56 -0.39 -4.53
N VAL A 122 2.82 0.00 -4.46
CA VAL A 122 3.62 0.43 -5.61
C VAL A 122 4.86 -0.44 -5.73
N ARG A 123 5.13 -0.95 -6.93
CA ARG A 123 6.38 -1.66 -7.23
C ARG A 123 7.41 -0.69 -7.81
N SER A 124 8.63 -0.74 -7.31
CA SER A 124 9.82 -0.08 -7.86
C SER A 124 10.82 -1.12 -8.39
N SER A 125 12.03 -0.70 -8.77
CA SER A 125 13.05 -1.61 -9.34
C SER A 125 13.58 -2.65 -8.36
N LEU A 126 13.60 -2.35 -7.05
CA LEU A 126 14.19 -3.20 -6.00
C LEU A 126 13.37 -3.24 -4.70
N ALA A 127 12.16 -2.68 -4.70
CA ALA A 127 11.27 -2.72 -3.54
C ALA A 127 9.80 -2.57 -3.91
N PHE A 128 8.95 -3.08 -3.03
CA PHE A 128 7.53 -2.76 -2.95
C PHE A 128 7.30 -1.70 -1.88
N HIS A 129 6.36 -0.80 -2.11
CA HIS A 129 6.01 0.32 -1.23
C HIS A 129 4.53 0.23 -0.90
N VAL A 130 4.20 -0.03 0.37
CA VAL A 130 2.83 0.13 0.87
C VAL A 130 2.69 1.54 1.39
N VAL A 131 1.74 2.30 0.85
CA VAL A 131 1.58 3.74 1.12
C VAL A 131 0.17 3.99 1.62
N LYS A 132 0.04 4.72 2.74
CA LYS A 132 -1.23 5.22 3.26
C LYS A 132 -1.21 6.74 3.30
N ARG A 133 -2.24 7.38 2.76
CA ARG A 133 -2.39 8.83 2.91
C ARG A 133 -3.00 9.18 4.27
N ILE A 134 -2.38 10.14 4.96
CA ILE A 134 -2.82 10.64 6.27
C ILE A 134 -3.10 12.16 6.26
N GLY A 135 -2.71 12.87 5.20
CA GLY A 135 -2.99 14.30 4.96
C GLY A 135 -2.67 14.74 3.55
#